data_AF-A0A968QDD7-F1
#
_entry.id   AF-A0A968QDD7-F1
#
_cell.length_a   1.000
_cell.length_b   1.000
_cell.length_c   1.000
_cell.angle_alpha   90.00
_cell.angle_beta   90.00
_cell.angle_gamma   90.00
#
_symmetry.space_group_name_H-M   'P 1'
#
loop_
_entity.id
_entity.type
_entity.pdbx_description
1 polymer ?
#
loop_
_entity_poly.entity_id
_entity_poly.type
_entity_poly.pdbx_seq_one_letter_code
_entity_poly.pdbx_strand_id
1 'polypeptide(L)'
;MSVGWTWGSANSPTANNIIEFNHIHHLGKLADGEQPLINDNGGIYTLGVQPGTKIRSNLIHDIQAHNYGGWGIYLDEGSSQILVENNIVYRTRKGSFHLHRGEDNIVRNNIFALGELSQIERTVETLEAALEDEDYRSFTLENNIIYWRDGDLLAGRWGDKYYAFDRNLYWSLGDRPIGFDKLSWQEWQQKRNGS
;
A
#
# COMPACT_ATOMS: atom_id res chain seq x y z
N MET A 1 -1.62 -14.25 -3.16
CA MET A 1 -2.84 -14.39 -3.99
C MET A 1 -2.80 -13.32 -5.07
N SER A 2 -3.20 -13.62 -6.30
CA SER A 2 -3.16 -12.68 -7.44
C SER A 2 -4.53 -12.59 -8.12
N VAL A 3 -4.98 -11.36 -8.42
CA VAL A 3 -6.28 -11.09 -9.07
C VAL A 3 -6.16 -9.94 -10.09
N GLY A 4 -6.63 -10.17 -11.31
CA GLY A 4 -6.46 -9.24 -12.43
C GLY A 4 -5.29 -9.63 -13.34
N TRP A 5 -5.14 -8.91 -14.46
CA TRP A 5 -4.18 -9.30 -15.52
C TRP A 5 -3.79 -8.16 -16.47
N THR A 6 -4.67 -7.17 -16.68
CA THR A 6 -4.42 -6.09 -17.63
C THR A 6 -3.41 -5.11 -17.07
N TRP A 7 -2.26 -4.98 -17.72
CA TRP A 7 -1.26 -3.96 -17.37
C TRP A 7 -1.76 -2.56 -17.71
N GLY A 8 -1.55 -1.62 -16.79
CA GLY A 8 -1.90 -0.21 -16.97
C GLY A 8 -3.39 0.09 -16.82
N SER A 9 -3.81 1.25 -17.31
CA SER A 9 -5.18 1.77 -17.19
C SER A 9 -6.12 1.35 -18.32
N ALA A 10 -5.72 0.36 -19.13
CA ALA A 10 -6.56 -0.13 -20.23
C ALA A 10 -7.84 -0.79 -19.70
N ASN A 11 -8.89 -0.77 -20.53
CA ASN A 11 -10.14 -1.45 -20.22
C ASN A 11 -9.90 -2.90 -19.82
N SER A 12 -10.44 -3.26 -18.67
CA SER A 12 -10.28 -4.56 -18.03
C SER A 12 -11.65 -5.19 -17.80
N PRO A 13 -11.86 -6.46 -18.15
CA PRO A 13 -13.10 -7.17 -17.81
C PRO A 13 -13.16 -7.56 -16.32
N THR A 14 -12.07 -7.36 -15.59
CA THR A 14 -11.96 -7.73 -14.18
C THR A 14 -12.75 -6.73 -13.34
N ALA A 15 -13.77 -7.18 -12.63
CA ALA A 15 -14.62 -6.31 -11.80
C ALA A 15 -15.31 -7.12 -10.70
N ASN A 16 -15.77 -6.43 -9.66
CA ASN A 16 -16.60 -6.99 -8.59
C ASN A 16 -16.01 -8.21 -7.87
N ASN A 17 -14.67 -8.32 -7.80
CA ASN A 17 -14.04 -9.38 -7.04
C ASN A 17 -14.19 -9.13 -5.54
N ILE A 18 -14.41 -10.19 -4.77
CA ILE A 18 -14.47 -10.11 -3.31
C ILE A 18 -13.37 -10.99 -2.76
N ILE A 19 -12.41 -10.36 -2.11
CA ILE A 19 -11.24 -10.98 -1.53
C ILE A 19 -11.33 -10.76 -0.02
N GLU A 20 -11.94 -11.71 0.68
CA GLU A 20 -12.25 -11.54 2.10
C GLU A 20 -12.02 -12.78 2.96
N PHE A 21 -11.78 -12.55 4.25
CA PHE A 21 -11.57 -13.58 5.27
C PHE A 21 -10.45 -14.57 4.98
N ASN A 22 -9.44 -14.15 4.22
CA ASN A 22 -8.26 -14.96 3.97
C ASN A 22 -7.22 -14.79 5.08
N HIS A 23 -6.51 -15.87 5.39
CA HIS A 23 -5.30 -15.85 6.21
C HIS A 23 -4.09 -16.18 5.35
N ILE A 24 -3.25 -15.17 5.09
CA ILE A 24 -2.11 -15.28 4.18
C ILE A 24 -0.85 -15.04 4.99
N HIS A 25 0.03 -16.03 5.05
CA HIS A 25 1.22 -15.88 5.88
C HIS A 25 2.44 -16.61 5.39
N HIS A 26 3.62 -16.18 5.86
CA HIS A 26 4.90 -16.84 5.61
C HIS A 26 5.24 -16.96 4.11
N LEU A 27 4.92 -15.91 3.35
CA LEU A 27 5.24 -15.83 1.92
C LEU A 27 6.70 -15.42 1.73
N GLY A 28 7.40 -16.09 0.82
CA GLY A 28 8.79 -15.79 0.47
C GLY A 28 9.83 -16.15 1.54
N LYS A 29 9.42 -16.69 2.70
CA LYS A 29 10.34 -17.29 3.67
C LYS A 29 10.85 -18.66 3.18
N LEU A 30 12.11 -18.96 3.43
CA LEU A 30 12.65 -20.32 3.40
C LEU A 30 12.40 -21.02 4.74
N ALA A 31 12.25 -22.34 4.68
CA ALA A 31 11.99 -23.17 5.86
C ALA A 31 13.24 -23.45 6.71
N ASP A 32 14.44 -23.18 6.19
CA ASP A 32 15.72 -23.69 6.70
C ASP A 32 16.82 -22.63 6.93
N GLY A 33 16.48 -21.34 6.89
CA GLY A 33 17.36 -20.25 7.36
C GLY A 33 18.22 -19.56 6.30
N GLU A 34 18.04 -19.88 5.03
CA GLU A 34 18.60 -19.10 3.93
C GLU A 34 17.75 -17.84 3.61
N GLN A 35 18.29 -16.93 2.79
CA GLN A 35 17.60 -15.69 2.42
C GLN A 35 16.33 -15.96 1.59
N PRO A 36 15.31 -15.07 1.61
CA PRO A 36 14.12 -15.21 0.76
C PRO A 36 14.48 -15.47 -0.71
N LEU A 37 13.74 -16.35 -1.39
CA LEU A 37 14.04 -16.75 -2.79
C LEU A 37 13.42 -15.84 -3.86
N ILE A 38 12.31 -15.18 -3.52
CA ILE A 38 11.49 -14.45 -4.49
C ILE A 38 11.55 -12.94 -4.23
N ASN A 39 11.41 -12.19 -5.31
CA ASN A 39 11.20 -10.76 -5.32
C ASN A 39 9.82 -10.45 -5.89
N ASP A 40 9.45 -9.17 -5.82
CA ASP A 40 8.26 -8.60 -6.46
C ASP A 40 6.98 -9.36 -6.08
N ASN A 41 6.82 -9.60 -4.77
CA ASN A 41 5.71 -10.35 -4.22
C ASN A 41 4.87 -9.50 -3.27
N GLY A 42 3.61 -9.89 -3.13
CA GLY A 42 2.69 -9.37 -2.14
C GLY A 42 1.79 -10.48 -1.59
N GLY A 43 1.30 -10.32 -0.36
CA GLY A 43 0.30 -11.24 0.22
C GLY A 43 -0.95 -11.29 -0.66
N ILE A 44 -1.51 -10.12 -0.96
CA ILE A 44 -2.54 -9.93 -1.99
C ILE A 44 -1.96 -9.02 -3.07
N TYR A 45 -2.01 -9.48 -4.30
CA TYR A 45 -1.54 -8.79 -5.49
C TYR A 45 -2.74 -8.53 -6.41
N THR A 46 -2.83 -7.32 -6.96
CA THR A 46 -3.79 -7.00 -8.02
C THR A 46 -3.13 -6.32 -9.20
N LEU A 47 -3.75 -6.41 -10.38
CA LEU A 47 -3.27 -5.78 -11.60
C LEU A 47 -4.42 -5.23 -12.45
N GLY A 48 -4.31 -3.99 -12.92
CA GLY A 48 -5.27 -3.33 -13.80
C GLY A 48 -6.55 -2.80 -13.13
N VAL A 49 -7.36 -2.08 -13.91
CA VAL A 49 -8.60 -1.43 -13.46
C VAL A 49 -9.64 -2.47 -13.04
N GLN A 50 -10.21 -2.32 -11.84
CA GLN A 50 -11.03 -3.35 -11.19
C GLN A 50 -12.26 -2.81 -10.42
N PRO A 51 -13.20 -2.13 -11.11
CA PRO A 51 -14.36 -1.50 -10.47
C PRO A 51 -15.15 -2.47 -9.59
N GLY A 52 -15.55 -1.99 -8.41
CA GLY A 52 -16.36 -2.76 -7.46
C GLY A 52 -15.59 -3.86 -6.71
N THR A 53 -14.29 -4.03 -6.98
CA THR A 53 -13.45 -5.01 -6.26
C THR A 53 -13.21 -4.57 -4.83
N LYS A 54 -13.26 -5.54 -3.91
CA LYS A 54 -13.08 -5.34 -2.46
C LYS A 54 -12.05 -6.32 -1.92
N ILE A 55 -11.04 -5.78 -1.24
CA ILE A 55 -10.07 -6.52 -0.44
C ILE A 55 -10.38 -6.19 1.02
N ARG A 56 -11.04 -7.10 1.75
CA ARG A 56 -11.49 -6.77 3.11
C ARG A 56 -11.41 -7.88 4.12
N SER A 57 -11.20 -7.52 5.39
CA SER A 57 -11.22 -8.47 6.50
C SER A 57 -10.24 -9.64 6.34
N ASN A 58 -9.10 -9.41 5.68
CA ASN A 58 -8.03 -10.39 5.57
C ASN A 58 -7.01 -10.21 6.70
N LEU A 59 -6.35 -11.32 7.06
CA LEU A 59 -5.20 -11.35 7.96
C LEU A 59 -3.96 -11.73 7.15
N ILE A 60 -3.01 -10.80 7.00
CA ILE A 60 -1.82 -10.96 6.16
C ILE A 60 -0.57 -10.73 6.98
N HIS A 61 0.36 -11.69 7.04
CA HIS A 61 1.59 -11.46 7.80
C HIS A 61 2.81 -12.30 7.46
N ASP A 62 3.97 -11.90 7.99
CA ASP A 62 5.24 -12.59 7.77
C ASP A 62 5.56 -12.72 6.27
N ILE A 63 5.43 -11.60 5.55
CA ILE A 63 5.73 -11.52 4.12
C ILE A 63 7.17 -11.08 3.93
N GLN A 64 7.94 -11.87 3.19
CA GLN A 64 9.36 -11.67 2.97
C GLN A 64 9.70 -11.66 1.48
N ALA A 65 10.78 -10.96 1.14
CA ALA A 65 11.35 -10.90 -0.20
C ALA A 65 12.85 -10.71 -0.12
N HIS A 66 13.57 -11.05 -1.19
CA HIS A 66 15.03 -11.06 -1.19
C HIS A 66 15.58 -9.63 -1.13
N ASN A 67 15.39 -8.86 -2.20
CA ASN A 67 15.87 -7.48 -2.35
C ASN A 67 14.73 -6.49 -2.69
N TYR A 68 13.66 -6.96 -3.32
CA TYR A 68 12.60 -6.14 -3.88
C TYR A 68 11.24 -6.79 -3.63
N GLY A 69 10.25 -5.99 -3.21
CA GLY A 69 8.94 -6.47 -2.80
C GLY A 69 8.86 -6.90 -1.34
N GLY A 70 7.93 -7.80 -1.06
CA GLY A 70 7.63 -8.26 0.29
C GLY A 70 6.52 -7.42 0.94
N TRP A 71 5.55 -7.00 0.15
CA TRP A 71 4.44 -6.14 0.57
C TRP A 71 3.25 -6.94 1.11
N GLY A 72 2.43 -6.31 1.92
CA GLY A 72 1.21 -6.94 2.43
C GLY A 72 0.10 -7.00 1.38
N ILE A 73 -0.47 -5.84 1.09
CA ILE A 73 -1.41 -5.63 -0.01
C ILE A 73 -0.68 -4.80 -1.07
N TYR A 74 -0.47 -5.41 -2.23
CA TYR A 74 0.22 -4.83 -3.36
C TYR A 74 -0.76 -4.60 -4.51
N LEU A 75 -1.18 -3.35 -4.67
CA LEU A 75 -1.93 -2.89 -5.82
C LEU A 75 -0.92 -2.54 -6.92
N ASP A 76 -0.61 -3.51 -7.77
CA ASP A 76 0.38 -3.35 -8.85
C ASP A 76 -0.23 -2.62 -10.07
N GLU A 77 0.55 -2.47 -11.13
CA GLU A 77 0.31 -1.57 -12.25
C GLU A 77 -1.15 -1.45 -12.73
N GLY A 78 -1.70 -0.25 -12.57
CA GLY A 78 -3.03 0.11 -13.03
C GLY A 78 -4.16 -0.37 -12.13
N SER A 79 -3.85 -0.94 -10.96
CA SER A 79 -4.84 -1.30 -9.95
C SER A 79 -5.63 -0.07 -9.52
N SER A 80 -6.90 -0.01 -9.94
CA SER A 80 -7.74 1.17 -9.80
C SER A 80 -9.16 0.81 -9.38
N GLN A 81 -9.81 1.73 -8.67
CA GLN A 81 -11.20 1.62 -8.21
C GLN A 81 -11.42 0.44 -7.26
N ILE A 82 -10.39 0.12 -6.46
CA ILE A 82 -10.42 -0.97 -5.48
C ILE A 82 -10.65 -0.41 -4.08
N LEU A 83 -11.55 -1.05 -3.34
CA LEU A 83 -11.75 -0.79 -1.92
C LEU A 83 -10.93 -1.77 -1.07
N VAL A 84 -9.97 -1.25 -0.30
CA VAL A 84 -9.15 -1.99 0.64
C VAL A 84 -9.57 -1.62 2.06
N GLU A 85 -10.32 -2.48 2.76
CA GLU A 85 -10.86 -2.13 4.08
C GLU A 85 -10.82 -3.21 5.16
N ASN A 86 -10.67 -2.81 6.42
CA ASN A 86 -10.75 -3.70 7.58
C ASN A 86 -9.76 -4.88 7.56
N ASN A 87 -8.63 -4.75 6.86
CA ASN A 87 -7.58 -5.76 6.85
C ASN A 87 -6.61 -5.55 8.02
N ILE A 88 -6.02 -6.64 8.50
CA ILE A 88 -4.90 -6.62 9.44
C ILE A 88 -3.68 -7.14 8.68
N VAL A 89 -2.67 -6.30 8.56
CA VAL A 89 -1.44 -6.62 7.82
C VAL A 89 -0.24 -6.30 8.69
N TYR A 90 0.63 -7.28 8.94
CA TYR A 90 1.82 -7.03 9.75
C TYR A 90 3.05 -7.88 9.43
N ARG A 91 4.22 -7.44 9.91
CA ARG A 91 5.51 -8.14 9.71
C ARG A 91 5.78 -8.38 8.22
N THR A 92 5.72 -7.32 7.44
CA THR A 92 6.07 -7.32 6.02
C THR A 92 7.51 -6.79 5.84
N ARG A 93 8.24 -7.29 4.86
CA ARG A 93 9.61 -6.85 4.54
C ARG A 93 9.61 -5.37 4.12
N LYS A 94 8.71 -5.03 3.22
CA LYS A 94 8.41 -3.66 2.75
C LYS A 94 6.92 -3.39 2.94
N GLY A 95 6.50 -2.15 2.69
CA GLY A 95 5.15 -1.62 2.94
C GLY A 95 4.03 -2.63 3.17
N SER A 96 3.31 -2.48 4.29
CA SER A 96 2.06 -3.21 4.52
C SER A 96 1.02 -2.92 3.44
N PHE A 97 1.07 -1.73 2.85
CA PHE A 97 0.35 -1.36 1.64
C PHE A 97 1.31 -0.75 0.62
N HIS A 98 1.16 -1.15 -0.65
CA HIS A 98 1.87 -0.54 -1.78
C HIS A 98 0.91 -0.32 -2.94
N LEU A 99 0.93 0.89 -3.49
CA LEU A 99 0.35 1.18 -4.80
C LEU A 99 1.46 1.44 -5.81
N HIS A 100 1.45 0.71 -6.91
CA HIS A 100 2.32 0.92 -8.06
C HIS A 100 1.47 1.31 -9.27
N ARG A 101 1.22 2.61 -9.44
CA ARG A 101 0.34 3.19 -10.47
C ARG A 101 -1.12 2.73 -10.36
N GLY A 102 -2.03 3.69 -10.33
CA GLY A 102 -3.46 3.42 -10.24
C GLY A 102 -4.21 4.65 -9.72
N GLU A 103 -5.53 4.57 -9.79
CA GLU A 103 -6.45 5.67 -9.48
C GLU A 103 -7.68 5.23 -8.70
N ASP A 104 -8.27 6.18 -7.97
CA ASP A 104 -9.53 6.06 -7.25
C ASP A 104 -9.62 4.87 -6.29
N ASN A 105 -8.48 4.46 -5.74
CA ASN A 105 -8.46 3.44 -4.71
C ASN A 105 -8.80 4.03 -3.34
N ILE A 106 -9.55 3.29 -2.52
CA ILE A 106 -9.89 3.69 -1.16
C ILE A 106 -9.27 2.67 -0.21
N VAL A 107 -8.40 3.15 0.68
CA VAL A 107 -7.71 2.33 1.67
C VAL A 107 -8.12 2.80 3.05
N ARG A 108 -9.03 2.08 3.71
CA ARG A 108 -9.62 2.55 4.97
C ARG A 108 -9.77 1.53 6.06
N ASN A 109 -9.73 1.97 7.31
CA ASN A 109 -10.01 1.12 8.49
C ASN A 109 -9.10 -0.12 8.58
N ASN A 110 -7.91 -0.08 7.99
CA ASN A 110 -6.94 -1.17 8.08
C ASN A 110 -6.00 -0.96 9.27
N ILE A 111 -5.44 -2.05 9.77
CA ILE A 111 -4.29 -2.03 10.69
C ILE A 111 -3.07 -2.47 9.89
N PHE A 112 -2.14 -1.52 9.69
CA PHE A 112 -0.86 -1.73 9.05
C PHE A 112 0.23 -1.65 10.11
N ALA A 113 0.94 -2.76 10.34
CA ALA A 113 1.81 -2.86 11.49
C ALA A 113 3.16 -3.53 11.22
N LEU A 114 4.23 -2.99 11.82
CA LEU A 114 5.53 -3.65 11.90
C LEU A 114 6.11 -4.02 10.52
N GLY A 115 5.96 -3.15 9.52
CA GLY A 115 6.76 -3.24 8.30
C GLY A 115 8.24 -2.99 8.64
N GLU A 116 9.14 -3.79 8.09
CA GLU A 116 10.56 -3.78 8.48
C GLU A 116 11.32 -2.58 7.89
N LEU A 117 11.15 -2.33 6.59
CA LEU A 117 11.81 -1.21 5.90
C LEU A 117 10.91 0.00 5.75
N SER A 118 9.61 -0.21 5.60
CA SER A 118 8.64 0.83 5.29
C SER A 118 7.22 0.41 5.67
N GLN A 119 6.31 1.37 5.89
CA GLN A 119 4.91 1.08 6.23
C GLN A 119 3.98 1.21 5.02
N ILE A 120 4.08 2.33 4.31
CA ILE A 120 3.28 2.62 3.12
C ILE A 120 4.23 2.93 1.97
N GLU A 121 4.06 2.23 0.85
CA GLU A 121 4.85 2.48 -0.35
C GLU A 121 4.01 3.03 -1.50
N ARG A 122 4.64 3.87 -2.31
CA ARG A 122 4.04 4.34 -3.55
C ARG A 122 5.06 4.44 -4.67
N THR A 123 4.76 3.82 -5.79
CA THR A 123 5.48 4.03 -7.04
C THR A 123 4.59 4.80 -8.01
N VAL A 124 5.08 5.95 -8.46
CA VAL A 124 4.43 6.79 -9.48
C VAL A 124 5.41 7.00 -10.62
N GLU A 125 5.04 6.56 -11.82
CA GLU A 125 5.53 7.22 -13.03
C GLU A 125 4.41 8.14 -13.48
N THR A 126 4.74 9.36 -13.85
CA THR A 126 3.75 10.36 -14.27
C THR A 126 2.86 9.75 -15.34
N LEU A 127 1.62 9.42 -14.98
CA LEU A 127 0.61 9.09 -15.98
C LEU A 127 0.33 10.39 -16.72
N GLU A 128 0.44 10.38 -18.05
CA GLU A 128 0.07 11.53 -18.89
C GLU A 128 -1.35 12.02 -18.52
N ALA A 129 -2.24 11.10 -18.16
CA ALA A 129 -3.58 11.39 -17.65
C ALA A 129 -3.61 12.26 -16.37
N ALA A 130 -2.64 12.11 -15.46
CA ALA A 130 -2.57 12.91 -14.23
C ALA A 130 -2.10 14.36 -14.47
N LEU A 131 -1.45 14.63 -15.62
CA LEU A 131 -1.00 15.98 -15.98
C LEU A 131 -2.13 16.86 -16.51
N GLU A 132 -3.22 16.24 -16.99
CA GLU A 132 -4.35 16.94 -17.62
C GLU A 132 -5.59 17.02 -16.72
N ASP A 133 -5.63 16.26 -15.63
CA ASP A 133 -6.76 16.19 -14.69
C ASP A 133 -6.35 16.71 -13.29
N GLU A 134 -6.92 17.85 -12.89
CA GLU A 134 -6.67 18.45 -11.57
C GLU A 134 -7.30 17.64 -10.42
N ASP A 135 -8.34 16.85 -10.71
CA ASP A 135 -9.08 16.04 -9.75
C ASP A 135 -8.50 14.62 -9.59
N TYR A 136 -7.50 14.26 -10.42
CA TYR A 136 -6.87 12.95 -10.39
C TYR A 136 -6.41 12.56 -8.98
N ARG A 137 -6.82 11.35 -8.56
CA ARG A 137 -6.50 10.78 -7.26
C ARG A 137 -6.00 9.35 -7.44
N SER A 138 -4.79 9.06 -7.00
CA SER A 138 -4.28 7.69 -6.98
C SER A 138 -4.98 6.84 -5.91
N PHE A 139 -5.02 7.37 -4.69
CA PHE A 139 -5.75 6.75 -3.60
C PHE A 139 -6.05 7.73 -2.46
N THR A 140 -7.04 7.38 -1.67
CA THR A 140 -7.30 7.96 -0.35
C THR A 140 -7.00 6.92 0.72
N LEU A 141 -6.08 7.24 1.64
CA LEU A 141 -5.77 6.43 2.81
C LEU A 141 -6.40 7.09 4.03
N GLU A 142 -7.47 6.51 4.57
CA GLU A 142 -8.23 7.12 5.66
C GLU A 142 -8.60 6.21 6.83
N ASN A 143 -8.65 6.76 8.05
CA ASN A 143 -9.05 6.02 9.25
C ASN A 143 -8.25 4.72 9.52
N ASN A 144 -7.03 4.61 9.01
CA ASN A 144 -6.17 3.46 9.24
C ASN A 144 -5.35 3.65 10.52
N ILE A 145 -4.89 2.55 11.11
CA ILE A 145 -3.87 2.52 12.15
C ILE A 145 -2.56 2.08 11.49
N ILE A 146 -1.54 2.93 11.58
CA ILE A 146 -0.19 2.64 11.10
C ILE A 146 0.74 2.61 12.32
N TYR A 147 1.26 1.42 12.63
CA TYR A 147 2.03 1.17 13.84
C TYR A 147 3.36 0.49 13.53
N TRP A 148 4.50 1.04 13.95
CA TRP A 148 5.80 0.45 13.58
C TRP A 148 6.87 0.65 14.64
N ARG A 149 8.03 0.04 14.42
CA ARG A 149 9.22 0.18 15.27
C ARG A 149 10.40 0.65 14.44
N ASP A 150 10.65 -0.10 13.36
CA ASP A 150 11.76 0.10 12.45
C ASP A 150 11.23 0.53 11.07
N GLY A 151 12.14 0.98 10.19
CA GLY A 151 11.78 1.45 8.87
C GLY A 151 11.10 2.83 8.85
N ASP A 152 10.81 3.32 7.66
CA ASP A 152 10.24 4.65 7.46
C ASP A 152 8.70 4.58 7.30
N LEU A 153 8.00 5.67 7.60
CA LEU A 153 6.55 5.71 7.38
C LEU A 153 6.21 5.51 5.90
N LEU A 154 6.93 6.23 5.04
CA LEU A 154 6.71 6.29 3.61
C LEU A 154 7.97 5.86 2.86
N ALA A 155 7.82 5.05 1.81
CA ALA A 155 8.87 4.83 0.82
C ALA A 155 8.32 4.96 -0.61
N GLY A 156 9.22 5.26 -1.55
CA GLY A 156 8.85 5.55 -2.94
C GLY A 156 8.68 7.04 -3.22
N ARG A 157 7.76 7.41 -4.11
CA ARG A 157 7.61 8.78 -4.64
C ARG A 157 6.40 9.48 -4.06
N TRP A 158 6.61 10.63 -3.41
CA TRP A 158 5.57 11.39 -2.69
C TRP A 158 5.53 12.89 -3.02
N GLY A 159 6.32 13.35 -4.00
CA GLY A 159 6.49 14.77 -4.31
C GLY A 159 5.31 15.43 -5.05
N ASP A 160 4.28 14.68 -5.42
CA ASP A 160 3.08 15.18 -6.11
C ASP A 160 1.90 15.43 -5.15
N LYS A 161 0.69 15.69 -5.69
CA LYS A 161 -0.54 15.98 -4.93
C LYS A 161 -1.62 14.90 -5.04
N TYR A 162 -1.35 13.79 -5.72
CA TYR A 162 -2.39 12.86 -6.21
C TYR A 162 -2.84 11.83 -5.18
N TYR A 163 -2.79 12.16 -3.89
CA TYR A 163 -3.06 11.23 -2.81
C TYR A 163 -3.63 11.98 -1.61
N ALA A 164 -4.50 11.32 -0.85
CA ALA A 164 -5.03 11.86 0.41
C ALA A 164 -4.67 10.97 1.59
N PHE A 165 -4.27 11.60 2.70
CA PHE A 165 -4.15 10.95 4.00
C PHE A 165 -5.06 11.68 4.99
N ASP A 166 -6.09 11.00 5.46
CA ASP A 166 -7.09 11.63 6.31
C ASP A 166 -7.40 10.79 7.55
N ARG A 167 -7.49 11.42 8.73
CA ARG A 167 -7.83 10.77 10.00
C ARG A 167 -7.10 9.44 10.33
N ASN A 168 -5.90 9.21 9.81
CA ASN A 168 -5.10 8.03 10.19
C ASN A 168 -4.43 8.24 11.55
N LEU A 169 -4.28 7.16 12.31
CA LEU A 169 -3.49 7.11 13.53
C LEU A 169 -2.08 6.59 13.18
N TYR A 170 -1.06 7.28 13.66
CA TYR A 170 0.34 6.92 13.45
C TYR A 170 1.01 6.73 14.80
N TRP A 171 1.70 5.60 14.98
CA TRP A 171 2.39 5.30 16.22
C TRP A 171 3.71 4.58 15.96
N SER A 172 4.82 5.22 16.30
CA SER A 172 6.16 4.61 16.23
C SER A 172 6.62 4.23 17.64
N LEU A 173 7.15 3.02 17.79
CA LEU A 173 7.89 2.59 18.97
C LEU A 173 9.37 2.97 18.93
N GLY A 174 9.89 3.35 17.76
CA GLY A 174 11.29 3.74 17.61
C GLY A 174 11.53 5.17 18.09
N ASP A 175 12.77 5.44 18.50
CA ASP A 175 13.18 6.77 18.98
C ASP A 175 13.33 7.81 17.85
N ARG A 176 13.25 7.37 16.58
CA ARG A 176 13.32 8.27 15.42
C ARG A 176 12.02 9.09 15.32
N PRO A 177 12.10 10.42 15.20
CA PRO A 177 10.93 11.25 14.93
C PRO A 177 10.21 10.77 13.68
N ILE A 178 8.88 10.85 13.70
CA ILE A 178 8.07 10.53 12.51
C ILE A 178 8.38 11.58 11.43
N GLY A 179 8.68 11.12 10.22
CA GLY A 179 8.76 11.95 9.01
C GLY A 179 7.65 11.58 8.05
N PHE A 180 7.33 12.50 7.13
CA PHE A 180 6.40 12.28 6.03
C PHE A 180 7.06 12.74 4.73
N ASP A 181 7.69 11.79 4.02
CA ASP A 181 8.57 12.07 2.87
C ASP A 181 9.66 13.07 3.26
N LYS A 182 9.75 14.22 2.57
CA LYS A 182 10.73 15.28 2.85
C LYS A 182 10.30 16.23 3.97
N LEU A 183 9.10 16.05 4.53
CA LEU A 183 8.56 16.88 5.59
C LEU A 183 8.79 16.24 6.95
N SER A 184 9.11 17.06 7.95
CA SER A 184 8.95 16.67 9.34
C SER A 184 7.47 16.43 9.68
N TRP A 185 7.21 15.73 10.78
CA TRP A 185 5.86 15.50 11.28
C TRP A 185 5.04 16.79 11.42
N GLN A 186 5.64 17.82 12.02
CA GLN A 186 4.97 19.10 12.28
C GLN A 186 4.63 19.84 10.98
N GLU A 187 5.56 19.89 10.03
CA GLU A 187 5.34 20.52 8.72
C GLU A 187 4.20 19.84 7.96
N TRP A 188 4.16 18.50 7.99
CA TRP A 188 3.09 17.73 7.37
C TRP A 188 1.73 18.01 8.01
N GLN A 189 1.65 18.02 9.35
CA GLN A 189 0.40 18.32 10.07
C GLN A 189 -0.12 19.73 9.78
N GLN A 190 0.77 20.72 9.68
CA GLN A 190 0.39 22.09 9.34
C GLN A 190 -0.13 22.20 7.90
N LYS A 191 0.56 21.56 6.94
CA LYS A 191 0.14 21.54 5.54
C LYS A 191 -1.28 20.98 5.38
N ARG A 192 -1.66 19.96 6.16
CA ARG A 192 -3.00 19.35 6.13
C ARG A 192 -4.09 20.23 6.75
N ASN A 193 -3.76 21.08 7.72
CA ASN A 193 -4.74 21.95 8.38
C ASN A 193 -5.02 23.25 7.60
N GLY A 194 -4.21 23.55 6.58
CA GLY A 194 -4.32 24.73 5.72
C GLY A 194 -4.96 24.48 4.34
N SER A 195 -5.37 23.23 4.06
CA SER A 195 -6.01 22.76 2.83
C SER A 195 -7.43 22.31 3.10
#